data_AF-A0A4Q4KM05-F1
#
_entry.id   AF-A0A4Q4KM05-F1
#
_cell.length_a   1.000
_cell.length_b   1.000
_cell.length_c   1.000
_cell.angle_alpha   90.00
_cell.angle_beta   90.00
_cell.angle_gamma   90.00
#
_symmetry.space_group_name_H-M   'P 1'
#
loop_
_entity.id
_entity.type
_entity.pdbx_description
1 polymer ?
#
loop_
_entity_poly.entity_id
_entity_poly.type
_entity_poly.pdbx_seq_one_letter_code
_entity_poly.pdbx_strand_id
1 'polypeptide(L)'
;MKNILFYLALFLVTSSLFAQQGINYKAIILDNGTVLQNQVVQVQFSVLENGTILEYKETQSATTDANGIIILSIGEGTPVSGLYDDIGWYNELFLKVEIDTGSGYEDFGTTAFKTVPYAIYAENGNGAKKLNQLADVNGDLTSLYLGNYSGTSEIGGNLDNSALGNYSLKENLNGSGNNAIGVFSLQNNTTGSYNTANGAGTLYNNISGTRNTSLGAYSGHNSIGDSNVFIGYRSGYNETGSSKLYIENTDSNTPLIGGDFNTNEVTINGSIAIIDGTEGAAKVLTSDANGKATWEVLSTSSVGQINDLSNGKTDTYSVFLGNQSGDADDGDNWNTAVGNSTLTSNTSGIGNSAIGYGALYYNTAGLSNVAIGTQTLLQNQNGNSNVAIGNEALRFNVNGNENISIGHKAGFETLGNGNIFIGHRSGYNELGSNKLYIENSDSGIPLIGGDFSANQVTINGALNVTGNVTGNVAGDVTGDLTGDVIGNVDGNITATHSGTADMKAYLFGSVGTNGVTFAASSSDGFTSMLMGTGDFKVSSTGLVSYTVIATMRDGFIGFITVDKFAHEFRITTYNISGAVENRAFDFVVFKK
;
A
#
# COMPACT_ATOMS: atom_id res chain seq x y z
N MET A 1 -1.69 83.98 -47.81
CA MET A 1 -1.26 82.64 -47.34
C MET A 1 -2.36 81.58 -47.52
N LYS A 2 -2.92 81.42 -48.73
CA LYS A 2 -3.83 80.31 -49.06
C LYS A 2 -3.53 79.61 -50.39
N ASN A 3 -2.60 80.14 -51.20
CA ASN A 3 -2.26 79.58 -52.51
C ASN A 3 -0.88 78.87 -52.54
N ILE A 4 -0.15 78.81 -51.43
CA ILE A 4 1.15 78.10 -51.34
C ILE A 4 1.00 76.68 -50.79
N LEU A 5 -0.06 76.38 -50.00
CA LEU A 5 -0.33 75.01 -49.54
C LEU A 5 -0.94 74.10 -50.62
N PHE A 6 -1.58 74.65 -51.66
CA PHE A 6 -2.18 73.85 -52.72
C PHE A 6 -1.13 73.29 -53.70
N TYR A 7 -0.01 74.00 -53.90
CA TYR A 7 1.09 73.50 -54.74
C TYR A 7 2.06 72.57 -54.00
N LEU A 8 2.05 72.55 -52.66
CA LEU A 8 2.88 71.63 -51.87
C LEU A 8 2.21 70.25 -51.67
N ALA A 9 0.89 70.16 -51.86
CA ALA A 9 0.13 68.90 -51.79
C ALA A 9 0.06 68.13 -53.13
N LEU A 10 0.51 68.73 -54.24
CA LEU A 10 0.56 68.07 -55.55
C LEU A 10 1.96 67.56 -55.94
N PHE A 11 2.97 67.75 -55.08
CA PHE A 11 4.35 67.28 -55.31
C PHE A 11 4.71 66.01 -54.52
N LEU A 12 3.73 65.36 -53.90
CA LEU A 12 3.87 64.10 -53.17
C LEU A 12 2.89 63.07 -53.73
N VAL A 13 3.08 62.74 -55.01
CA VAL A 13 2.53 61.54 -55.65
C VAL A 13 3.71 60.76 -56.21
N THR A 14 4.11 59.76 -55.42
CA THR A 14 4.70 58.48 -55.84
C THR A 14 5.79 58.50 -56.91
N SER A 15 7.05 58.64 -56.50
CA SER A 15 8.13 57.91 -57.18
C SER A 15 8.10 56.45 -56.73
N SER A 16 7.16 55.67 -57.27
CA SER A 16 7.29 54.22 -57.27
C SER A 16 8.43 53.88 -58.24
N LEU A 17 9.60 53.56 -57.69
CA LEU A 17 10.65 52.87 -58.40
C LEU A 17 10.11 51.48 -58.75
N PHE A 18 9.44 51.37 -59.90
CA PHE A 18 9.15 50.06 -60.48
C PHE A 18 10.47 49.43 -60.89
N ALA A 19 10.69 48.18 -60.50
CA ALA A 19 11.73 47.38 -61.10
C ALA A 19 11.47 47.33 -62.62
N GLN A 20 12.50 47.55 -63.43
CA GLN A 20 12.41 47.50 -64.89
C GLN A 20 12.00 46.08 -65.32
N GLN A 21 10.75 45.92 -65.80
CA GLN A 21 10.19 44.64 -66.26
C GLN A 21 10.10 44.54 -67.79
N GLY A 22 10.59 45.54 -68.52
CA GLY A 22 10.52 45.58 -69.98
C GLY A 22 11.59 44.75 -70.71
N ILE A 23 11.32 44.41 -71.97
CA ILE A 23 12.30 43.75 -72.86
C ILE A 23 13.10 44.82 -73.60
N ASN A 24 14.42 44.81 -73.45
CA ASN A 24 15.31 45.70 -74.18
C ASN A 24 15.20 45.48 -75.70
N TYR A 25 14.93 46.55 -76.44
CA TYR A 25 14.87 46.59 -77.90
C TYR A 25 15.84 47.64 -78.44
N LYS A 26 16.62 47.25 -79.45
CA LYS A 26 17.57 48.14 -80.12
C LYS A 26 17.44 47.98 -81.62
N ALA A 27 17.26 49.09 -82.32
CA ALA A 27 17.14 49.12 -83.78
C ALA A 27 17.92 50.29 -84.38
N ILE A 28 18.27 50.17 -85.66
CA ILE A 28 18.78 51.25 -86.51
C ILE A 28 17.64 51.65 -87.45
N ILE A 29 17.28 52.93 -87.44
CA ILE A 29 16.21 53.48 -88.28
C ILE A 29 16.83 54.04 -89.55
N LEU A 30 16.34 53.54 -90.68
CA LEU A 30 16.74 53.98 -92.01
C LEU A 30 15.50 54.55 -92.73
N ASP A 31 15.65 55.68 -93.39
CA ASP A 31 14.69 56.21 -94.35
C ASP A 31 15.26 55.99 -95.77
N ASN A 32 14.56 55.19 -96.58
CA ASN A 32 14.95 54.84 -97.96
C ASN A 32 16.42 54.36 -98.11
N GLY A 33 16.93 53.63 -97.11
CA GLY A 33 18.30 53.09 -97.09
C GLY A 33 19.37 54.05 -96.54
N THR A 34 18.99 55.27 -96.16
CA THR A 34 19.85 56.24 -95.48
C THR A 34 19.53 56.34 -93.99
N VAL A 35 20.55 56.52 -93.15
CA VAL A 35 20.39 56.62 -91.69
C VAL A 35 19.58 57.87 -91.31
N LEU A 36 18.51 57.68 -90.55
CA LEU A 36 17.69 58.78 -90.04
C LEU A 36 18.28 59.31 -88.73
N GLN A 37 19.08 60.37 -88.78
CA GLN A 37 19.85 60.87 -87.63
C GLN A 37 19.15 61.99 -86.87
N ASN A 38 19.19 61.96 -85.53
CA ASN A 38 18.69 63.02 -84.64
C ASN A 38 17.23 63.43 -84.91
N GLN A 39 16.38 62.49 -85.31
CA GLN A 39 14.95 62.72 -85.55
C GLN A 39 14.11 61.98 -84.52
N VAL A 40 12.98 62.58 -84.17
CA VAL A 40 11.96 61.92 -83.34
C VAL A 40 11.19 60.95 -84.22
N VAL A 41 11.09 59.70 -83.77
CA VAL A 41 10.27 58.65 -84.37
C VAL A 41 9.28 58.12 -83.33
N GLN A 42 8.12 57.67 -83.78
CA GLN A 42 7.17 56.94 -82.95
C GLN A 42 7.27 55.45 -83.30
N VAL A 43 7.42 54.61 -82.29
CA VAL A 43 7.51 53.15 -82.44
C VAL A 43 6.31 52.53 -81.74
N GLN A 44 5.67 51.60 -82.42
CA GLN A 44 4.55 50.84 -81.92
C GLN A 44 4.93 49.37 -81.85
N PHE A 45 4.85 48.81 -80.64
CA PHE A 45 5.08 47.39 -80.40
C PHE A 45 3.72 46.71 -80.22
N SER A 46 3.50 45.61 -80.95
CA SER A 46 2.36 44.73 -80.73
C SER A 46 2.86 43.31 -80.45
N VAL A 47 2.43 42.73 -79.34
CA VAL A 47 2.66 41.32 -79.00
C VAL A 47 1.46 40.51 -79.45
N LEU A 48 1.71 39.53 -80.32
CA LEU A 48 0.69 38.72 -80.96
C LEU A 48 0.82 37.24 -80.54
N GLU A 49 -0.25 36.63 -80.04
CA GLU A 49 -0.34 35.18 -79.88
C GLU A 49 -0.57 34.51 -81.25
N ASN A 50 0.19 33.44 -81.51
CA ASN A 50 0.16 32.67 -82.75
C ASN A 50 0.29 33.55 -84.02
N GLY A 51 0.93 34.72 -83.87
CA GLY A 51 1.19 35.69 -84.94
C GLY A 51 -0.03 36.50 -85.40
N THR A 52 -1.21 36.35 -84.79
CA THR A 52 -2.45 36.98 -85.29
C THR A 52 -3.34 37.58 -84.21
N ILE A 53 -3.34 37.03 -82.99
CA ILE A 53 -4.21 37.49 -81.90
C ILE A 53 -3.48 38.57 -81.09
N LEU A 54 -4.04 39.77 -80.93
CA LEU A 54 -3.40 40.85 -80.20
C LEU A 54 -3.53 40.65 -78.68
N GLU A 55 -2.40 40.46 -78.00
CA GLU A 55 -2.31 40.36 -76.54
C GLU A 55 -1.99 41.70 -75.89
N TYR A 56 -1.07 42.45 -76.50
CA TYR A 56 -0.61 43.73 -75.97
C TYR A 56 -0.14 44.66 -77.09
N LYS A 57 -0.40 45.95 -76.91
CA LYS A 57 -0.02 47.01 -77.84
C LYS A 57 0.40 48.26 -77.10
N GLU A 58 1.52 48.85 -77.46
CA GLU A 58 2.01 50.11 -76.91
C GLU A 58 2.63 51.02 -77.97
N THR A 59 2.78 52.29 -77.61
CA THR A 59 3.50 53.30 -78.40
C THR A 59 4.57 53.99 -77.58
N GLN A 60 5.72 54.25 -78.19
CA GLN A 60 6.88 54.91 -77.59
C GLN A 60 7.48 55.92 -78.55
N SER A 61 7.85 57.09 -78.04
CA SER A 61 8.59 58.09 -78.81
C SER A 61 10.08 57.99 -78.50
N ALA A 62 10.91 57.90 -79.53
CA ALA A 62 12.36 57.85 -79.40
C ALA A 62 13.01 58.90 -80.31
N THR A 63 14.16 59.45 -79.91
CA THR A 63 15.01 60.25 -80.81
C THR A 63 16.16 59.37 -81.28
N THR A 64 16.34 59.25 -82.60
CA THR A 64 17.46 58.51 -83.17
C THR A 64 18.79 59.21 -82.87
N ASP A 65 19.87 58.46 -82.62
CA ASP A 65 21.20 59.05 -82.43
C ASP A 65 21.88 59.45 -83.77
N ALA A 66 23.13 59.90 -83.71
CA ALA A 66 23.92 60.24 -84.90
C ALA A 66 24.18 59.05 -85.85
N ASN A 67 23.91 57.82 -85.41
CA ASN A 67 23.99 56.59 -86.22
C ASN A 67 22.60 56.01 -86.53
N GLY A 68 21.51 56.73 -86.24
CA GLY A 68 20.12 56.30 -86.45
C GLY A 68 19.64 55.26 -85.44
N ILE A 69 20.36 55.02 -84.35
CA ILE A 69 20.02 54.00 -83.36
C ILE A 69 18.96 54.52 -82.40
N ILE A 70 18.01 53.65 -82.06
CA ILE A 70 17.10 53.81 -80.92
C ILE A 70 17.31 52.65 -79.94
N ILE A 71 17.12 52.95 -78.65
CA ILE A 71 17.09 51.96 -77.56
C ILE A 71 15.80 52.20 -76.80
N LEU A 72 14.94 51.19 -76.74
CA LEU A 72 13.63 51.23 -76.12
C LEU A 72 13.45 49.99 -75.24
N SER A 73 12.50 50.04 -74.31
CA SER A 73 12.13 48.89 -73.48
C SER A 73 10.67 48.56 -73.73
N ILE A 74 10.39 47.42 -74.34
CA ILE A 74 9.02 46.97 -74.60
C ILE A 74 8.33 46.73 -73.25
N GLY A 75 7.16 47.33 -73.02
CA GLY A 75 6.44 47.30 -71.74
C GLY A 75 6.55 48.59 -70.92
N GLU A 76 7.45 49.51 -71.28
CA GLU A 76 7.63 50.81 -70.62
C GLU A 76 6.99 51.98 -71.40
N GLY A 77 6.29 51.69 -72.49
CA GLY A 77 5.62 52.66 -73.33
C GLY A 77 4.23 53.03 -72.84
N THR A 78 3.53 53.83 -73.66
CA THR A 78 2.12 54.15 -73.41
C THR A 78 1.25 53.01 -73.97
N PRO A 79 0.54 52.24 -73.13
CA PRO A 79 -0.31 51.15 -73.62
C PRO A 79 -1.47 51.71 -74.45
N VAL A 80 -1.71 51.09 -75.60
CA VAL A 80 -2.83 51.37 -76.51
C VAL A 80 -3.91 50.29 -76.40
N SER A 81 -3.54 49.04 -76.12
CA SER A 81 -4.45 47.91 -75.89
C SER A 81 -3.76 46.83 -75.06
N GLY A 82 -4.48 46.22 -74.11
CA GLY A 82 -3.91 45.26 -73.16
C GLY A 82 -2.98 45.91 -72.12
N LEU A 83 -2.54 45.11 -71.14
CA LEU A 83 -1.52 45.47 -70.17
C LEU A 83 -0.32 44.53 -70.35
N TYR A 84 0.90 45.04 -70.17
CA TYR A 84 2.11 44.25 -70.37
C TYR A 84 2.21 43.06 -69.40
N ASP A 85 1.76 43.26 -68.16
CA ASP A 85 1.76 42.22 -67.11
C ASP A 85 0.72 41.11 -67.36
N ASP A 86 -0.27 41.36 -68.23
CA ASP A 86 -1.35 40.40 -68.56
C ASP A 86 -1.01 39.53 -69.78
N ILE A 87 0.14 39.74 -70.43
CA ILE A 87 0.55 38.95 -71.60
C ILE A 87 0.75 37.48 -71.20
N GLY A 88 0.12 36.57 -71.94
CA GLY A 88 0.31 35.12 -71.81
C GLY A 88 1.67 34.64 -72.33
N TRP A 89 2.77 34.93 -71.62
CA TRP A 89 4.16 34.59 -71.99
C TRP A 89 4.45 33.09 -72.20
N TYR A 90 3.49 32.22 -71.88
CA TYR A 90 3.54 30.78 -72.10
C TYR A 90 3.09 30.35 -73.51
N ASN A 91 2.44 31.22 -74.27
CA ASN A 91 1.99 30.94 -75.64
C ASN A 91 3.11 31.20 -76.67
N GLU A 92 2.91 30.76 -77.91
CA GLU A 92 3.81 31.13 -79.02
C GLU A 92 3.56 32.60 -79.40
N LEU A 93 4.44 33.49 -78.93
CA LEU A 93 4.29 34.93 -79.10
C LEU A 93 5.17 35.48 -80.23
N PHE A 94 4.67 36.52 -80.88
CA PHE A 94 5.36 37.25 -81.93
C PHE A 94 5.38 38.75 -81.61
N LEU A 95 6.51 39.40 -81.88
CA LEU A 95 6.65 40.84 -81.82
C LEU A 95 6.44 41.43 -83.22
N LYS A 96 5.42 42.26 -83.37
CA LYS A 96 5.24 43.14 -84.53
C LYS A 96 5.73 44.54 -84.18
N VAL A 97 6.54 45.12 -85.06
CA VAL A 97 7.10 46.48 -84.88
C VAL A 97 6.62 47.37 -86.02
N GLU A 98 6.02 48.49 -85.66
CA GLU A 98 5.56 49.51 -86.59
C GLU A 98 6.23 50.84 -86.24
N ILE A 99 6.72 51.60 -87.23
CA ILE A 99 7.46 52.85 -86.99
C ILE A 99 6.86 53.96 -87.84
N ASP A 100 6.69 55.13 -87.25
CA ASP A 100 6.25 56.36 -87.91
C ASP A 100 7.37 57.41 -87.84
N THR A 101 7.87 57.80 -89.02
CA THR A 101 8.89 58.84 -89.21
C THR A 101 8.29 60.21 -89.60
N GLY A 102 6.97 60.33 -89.65
CA GLY A 102 6.22 61.56 -89.96
C GLY A 102 5.09 61.38 -90.99
N SER A 103 4.89 60.19 -91.55
CA SER A 103 3.90 59.87 -92.59
C SER A 103 2.89 58.78 -92.19
N GLY A 104 2.90 58.35 -90.93
CA GLY A 104 2.09 57.25 -90.41
C GLY A 104 2.92 56.00 -90.13
N TYR A 105 2.34 55.04 -89.40
CA TYR A 105 3.00 53.79 -89.04
C TYR A 105 3.19 52.87 -90.26
N GLU A 106 4.43 52.54 -90.56
CA GLU A 106 4.81 51.49 -91.50
C GLU A 106 5.19 50.20 -90.76
N ASP A 107 4.88 49.04 -91.34
CA ASP A 107 5.17 47.72 -90.76
C ASP A 107 6.60 47.28 -91.07
N PHE A 108 7.42 47.10 -90.02
CA PHE A 108 8.81 46.67 -90.10
C PHE A 108 8.99 45.17 -89.87
N GLY A 109 7.88 44.43 -89.79
CA GLY A 109 7.84 42.99 -89.74
C GLY A 109 7.37 42.43 -88.41
N THR A 110 7.03 41.14 -88.46
CA THR A 110 6.60 40.34 -87.31
C THR A 110 7.59 39.19 -87.10
N THR A 111 8.16 39.10 -85.91
CA THR A 111 9.18 38.09 -85.56
C THR A 111 8.76 37.30 -84.34
N ALA A 112 8.89 35.98 -84.37
CA ALA A 112 8.63 35.13 -83.21
C ALA A 112 9.59 35.45 -82.06
N PHE A 113 9.08 35.55 -80.83
CA PHE A 113 9.93 35.52 -79.65
C PHE A 113 10.64 34.17 -79.58
N LYS A 114 11.96 34.19 -79.48
CA LYS A 114 12.76 32.98 -79.24
C LYS A 114 13.03 32.89 -77.74
N THR A 115 12.61 31.78 -77.13
CA THR A 115 12.82 31.52 -75.70
C THR A 115 14.30 31.36 -75.40
N VAL A 116 14.74 31.91 -74.26
CA VAL A 116 16.08 31.66 -73.72
C VAL A 116 16.21 30.20 -73.26
N PRO A 117 17.38 29.54 -73.38
CA PRO A 117 17.55 28.12 -73.03
C PRO A 117 17.10 27.74 -71.60
N TYR A 118 17.19 28.68 -70.66
CA TYR A 118 16.75 28.46 -69.26
C TYR A 118 15.22 28.47 -69.09
N ALA A 119 14.45 29.06 -70.01
CA ALA A 119 12.99 29.05 -69.96
C ALA A 119 12.39 27.69 -70.38
N ILE A 120 13.09 26.94 -71.26
CA ILE A 120 12.65 25.61 -71.74
C ILE A 120 12.64 24.56 -70.60
N TYR A 121 13.46 24.74 -69.55
CA TYR A 121 13.48 23.83 -68.40
C TYR A 121 12.27 23.99 -67.46
N ALA A 122 11.48 25.06 -67.58
CA ALA A 122 10.24 25.22 -66.81
C ALA A 122 9.05 24.44 -67.43
N GLU A 123 9.13 24.05 -68.71
CA GLU A 123 8.06 23.38 -69.45
C GLU A 123 8.02 21.86 -69.19
N ASN A 124 9.17 21.24 -68.91
CA ASN A 124 9.28 19.78 -68.68
C ASN A 124 9.08 19.33 -67.23
N GLY A 125 8.61 20.21 -66.33
CA GLY A 125 8.26 19.89 -64.95
C GLY A 125 6.94 19.14 -64.81
N ASN A 126 6.75 18.03 -65.54
CA ASN A 126 5.51 17.23 -65.59
C ASN A 126 5.17 16.43 -64.30
N GLY A 127 5.66 16.89 -63.14
CA GLY A 127 5.43 16.27 -61.83
C GLY A 127 5.06 17.24 -60.71
N ALA A 128 5.15 18.56 -60.95
CA ALA A 128 4.69 19.56 -60.00
C ALA A 128 3.57 20.36 -60.66
N LYS A 129 2.31 20.01 -60.37
CA LYS A 129 1.23 21.01 -60.45
C LYS A 129 1.73 22.22 -59.66
N LYS A 130 1.84 23.36 -60.36
CA LYS A 130 2.39 24.59 -59.80
C LYS A 130 1.75 24.88 -58.45
N LEU A 131 2.58 25.14 -57.44
CA LEU A 131 2.15 25.62 -56.12
C LEU A 131 1.47 27.02 -56.20
N ASN A 132 1.48 27.66 -57.38
CA ASN A 132 0.77 28.91 -57.65
C ASN A 132 -0.72 28.72 -58.01
N GLN A 133 -1.22 27.48 -58.05
CA GLN A 133 -2.64 27.16 -58.08
C GLN A 133 -3.11 26.66 -56.71
N LEU A 134 -2.76 27.39 -55.64
CA LEU A 134 -3.57 27.42 -54.42
C LEU A 134 -4.86 28.22 -54.70
N ALA A 135 -5.50 27.92 -55.83
CA ALA A 135 -6.86 28.35 -56.11
C ALA A 135 -7.72 27.37 -55.33
N ASP A 136 -8.21 27.89 -54.22
CA ASP A 136 -9.38 27.40 -53.50
C ASP A 136 -10.38 26.71 -54.44
N VAL A 137 -10.42 25.38 -54.37
CA VAL A 137 -11.30 24.57 -55.23
C VAL A 137 -12.76 24.68 -54.75
N ASN A 138 -13.01 25.16 -53.51
CA ASN A 138 -14.29 25.00 -52.82
C ASN A 138 -14.87 26.27 -52.15
N GLY A 139 -14.17 27.41 -52.10
CA GLY A 139 -14.58 28.61 -51.36
C GLY A 139 -14.10 28.69 -49.90
N ASP A 140 -13.26 27.75 -49.45
CA ASP A 140 -12.82 27.59 -48.06
C ASP A 140 -11.39 28.12 -47.88
N LEU A 141 -11.28 29.39 -47.46
CA LEU A 141 -10.03 30.17 -47.37
C LEU A 141 -8.93 29.62 -46.42
N THR A 142 -9.15 28.51 -45.72
CA THR A 142 -8.25 28.07 -44.63
C THR A 142 -7.72 26.64 -44.73
N SER A 143 -8.14 25.87 -45.74
CA SER A 143 -7.74 24.46 -45.89
C SER A 143 -6.68 24.23 -47.00
N LEU A 144 -5.81 23.24 -46.83
CA LEU A 144 -4.69 22.92 -47.73
C LEU A 144 -4.77 21.46 -48.21
N TYR A 145 -4.93 21.21 -49.52
CA TYR A 145 -4.99 19.85 -50.08
C TYR A 145 -3.93 19.63 -51.16
N LEU A 146 -2.99 18.72 -50.89
CA LEU A 146 -1.91 18.33 -51.79
C LEU A 146 -1.95 16.82 -52.04
N GLY A 147 -2.45 16.43 -53.21
CA GLY A 147 -2.48 15.04 -53.66
C GLY A 147 -3.68 14.76 -54.55
N ASN A 148 -3.56 13.74 -55.40
CA ASN A 148 -4.66 13.35 -56.28
C ASN A 148 -5.84 12.83 -55.43
N TYR A 149 -7.06 13.34 -55.69
CA TYR A 149 -8.27 13.10 -54.91
C TYR A 149 -8.25 13.51 -53.42
N SER A 150 -7.31 14.36 -53.02
CA SER A 150 -7.31 14.91 -51.65
C SER A 150 -8.44 15.94 -51.48
N GLY A 151 -9.30 15.78 -50.47
CA GLY A 151 -10.41 16.72 -50.18
C GLY A 151 -11.56 16.77 -51.20
N THR A 152 -11.73 15.77 -52.07
CA THR A 152 -12.65 15.88 -53.23
C THR A 152 -14.14 15.79 -52.95
N SER A 153 -14.56 15.23 -51.81
CA SER A 153 -15.99 15.10 -51.46
C SER A 153 -16.47 16.20 -50.50
N GLU A 154 -15.69 17.26 -50.30
CA GLU A 154 -16.01 18.32 -49.34
C GLU A 154 -17.22 19.15 -49.77
N ILE A 155 -18.19 19.24 -48.88
CA ILE A 155 -19.39 20.09 -49.00
C ILE A 155 -19.25 21.18 -47.93
N GLY A 156 -19.47 22.45 -48.29
CA GLY A 156 -19.00 23.62 -47.51
C GLY A 156 -19.26 23.58 -46.00
N GLY A 157 -18.30 24.13 -45.24
CA GLY A 157 -18.26 24.10 -43.76
C GLY A 157 -16.99 23.47 -43.17
N ASN A 158 -16.07 22.98 -44.01
CA ASN A 158 -14.88 22.20 -43.66
C ASN A 158 -13.61 23.06 -43.54
N LEU A 159 -13.63 24.01 -42.60
CA LEU A 159 -12.52 24.93 -42.41
C LEU A 159 -11.32 24.25 -41.72
N ASP A 160 -10.13 24.78 -41.99
CA ASP A 160 -8.87 24.50 -41.27
C ASP A 160 -8.32 23.08 -41.40
N ASN A 161 -8.61 22.39 -42.51
CA ASN A 161 -8.06 21.06 -42.78
C ASN A 161 -6.73 21.14 -43.55
N SER A 162 -5.81 20.22 -43.28
CA SER A 162 -4.56 20.06 -44.03
C SER A 162 -4.43 18.62 -44.48
N ALA A 163 -4.25 18.38 -45.78
CA ALA A 163 -4.18 17.07 -46.38
C ALA A 163 -3.00 16.99 -47.35
N LEU A 164 -2.10 16.02 -47.14
CA LEU A 164 -0.95 15.76 -47.98
C LEU A 164 -0.84 14.27 -48.28
N GLY A 165 -1.32 13.84 -49.44
CA GLY A 165 -1.35 12.44 -49.83
C GLY A 165 -2.39 12.15 -50.91
N ASN A 166 -2.18 11.09 -51.68
CA ASN A 166 -3.22 10.61 -52.57
C ASN A 166 -4.40 10.09 -51.74
N TYR A 167 -5.62 10.56 -52.04
CA TYR A 167 -6.87 10.23 -51.31
C TYR A 167 -6.89 10.59 -49.81
N SER A 168 -6.02 11.49 -49.33
CA SER A 168 -6.13 12.01 -47.96
C SER A 168 -7.40 12.86 -47.80
N LEU A 169 -8.17 12.65 -46.72
CA LEU A 169 -9.44 13.37 -46.47
C LEU A 169 -10.43 13.32 -47.64
N LYS A 170 -10.42 12.25 -48.43
CA LYS A 170 -11.21 12.16 -49.66
C LYS A 170 -12.72 12.36 -49.42
N GLU A 171 -13.30 11.68 -48.42
CA GLU A 171 -14.75 11.64 -48.16
C GLU A 171 -15.21 12.63 -47.08
N ASN A 172 -14.39 13.61 -46.70
CA ASN A 172 -14.72 14.59 -45.65
C ASN A 172 -15.92 15.44 -46.08
N LEU A 173 -17.03 15.39 -45.34
CA LEU A 173 -18.27 16.12 -45.65
C LEU A 173 -18.43 17.38 -44.80
N ASN A 174 -18.27 17.28 -43.48
CA ASN A 174 -18.49 18.37 -42.50
C ASN A 174 -17.39 18.43 -41.40
N GLY A 175 -16.29 17.70 -41.54
CA GLY A 175 -15.19 17.69 -40.58
C GLY A 175 -14.23 18.87 -40.75
N SER A 176 -13.92 19.58 -39.65
CA SER A 176 -12.98 20.71 -39.64
C SER A 176 -11.73 20.42 -38.81
N GLY A 177 -10.64 21.15 -39.06
CA GLY A 177 -9.43 21.07 -38.24
C GLY A 177 -8.65 19.76 -38.33
N ASN A 178 -8.83 18.95 -39.37
CA ASN A 178 -8.14 17.67 -39.53
C ASN A 178 -6.79 17.83 -40.25
N ASN A 179 -5.77 17.13 -39.78
CA ASN A 179 -4.45 17.06 -40.42
C ASN A 179 -4.21 15.63 -40.92
N ALA A 180 -4.12 15.42 -42.22
CA ALA A 180 -4.06 14.11 -42.88
C ALA A 180 -2.82 14.04 -43.80
N ILE A 181 -1.74 13.47 -43.31
CA ILE A 181 -0.47 13.34 -44.04
C ILE A 181 -0.22 11.85 -44.31
N GLY A 182 -0.28 11.46 -45.58
CA GLY A 182 -0.09 10.08 -46.03
C GLY A 182 -1.13 9.66 -47.05
N VAL A 183 -0.79 8.67 -47.89
CA VAL A 183 -1.75 8.09 -48.83
C VAL A 183 -2.88 7.42 -48.04
N PHE A 184 -4.13 7.73 -48.38
CA PHE A 184 -5.34 7.24 -47.71
C PHE A 184 -5.51 7.63 -46.22
N SER A 185 -4.75 8.59 -45.70
CA SER A 185 -4.96 9.06 -44.31
C SER A 185 -6.33 9.76 -44.18
N LEU A 186 -7.14 9.36 -43.20
CA LEU A 186 -8.51 9.87 -42.99
C LEU A 186 -9.41 9.78 -44.24
N GLN A 187 -9.21 8.77 -45.10
CA GLN A 187 -9.94 8.69 -46.38
C GLN A 187 -11.47 8.70 -46.20
N ASN A 188 -12.00 7.89 -45.29
CA ASN A 188 -13.45 7.74 -45.07
C ASN A 188 -13.99 8.61 -43.92
N ASN A 189 -13.24 9.62 -43.47
CA ASN A 189 -13.75 10.60 -42.52
C ASN A 189 -14.83 11.44 -43.17
N THR A 190 -16.03 11.48 -42.58
CA THR A 190 -17.17 12.24 -43.11
C THR A 190 -17.51 13.44 -42.23
N THR A 191 -17.58 13.28 -40.91
CA THR A 191 -17.91 14.37 -39.97
C THR A 191 -16.92 14.55 -38.83
N GLY A 192 -15.94 13.63 -38.70
CA GLY A 192 -14.92 13.71 -37.67
C GLY A 192 -14.07 14.97 -37.83
N SER A 193 -13.82 15.65 -36.71
CA SER A 193 -13.09 16.92 -36.64
C SER A 193 -11.92 16.84 -35.67
N TYR A 194 -10.92 17.69 -35.87
CA TYR A 194 -9.73 17.80 -35.02
C TYR A 194 -8.90 16.52 -34.93
N ASN A 195 -8.87 15.70 -35.99
CA ASN A 195 -8.04 14.51 -36.05
C ASN A 195 -6.66 14.82 -36.64
N THR A 196 -5.60 14.28 -36.05
CA THR A 196 -4.24 14.28 -36.62
C THR A 196 -3.89 12.87 -37.06
N ALA A 197 -3.60 12.67 -38.34
CA ALA A 197 -3.34 11.39 -38.96
C ALA A 197 -2.07 11.49 -39.83
N ASN A 198 -0.96 10.93 -39.35
CA ASN A 198 0.33 10.98 -40.02
C ASN A 198 0.86 9.56 -40.29
N GLY A 199 0.74 9.13 -41.55
CA GLY A 199 1.13 7.82 -42.04
C GLY A 199 0.18 7.32 -43.13
N ALA A 200 0.63 6.41 -43.98
CA ALA A 200 -0.26 5.81 -44.98
C ALA A 200 -1.38 5.02 -44.31
N GLY A 201 -2.63 5.27 -44.69
CA GLY A 201 -3.83 4.59 -44.15
C GLY A 201 -4.12 4.86 -42.67
N THR A 202 -3.55 5.88 -42.04
CA THR A 202 -3.89 6.24 -40.66
C THR A 202 -5.33 6.72 -40.55
N LEU A 203 -6.07 6.22 -39.55
CA LEU A 203 -7.48 6.58 -39.32
C LEU A 203 -8.37 6.43 -40.58
N TYR A 204 -8.05 5.46 -41.45
CA TYR A 204 -8.68 5.28 -42.76
C TYR A 204 -10.21 5.22 -42.70
N ASN A 205 -10.77 4.45 -41.75
CA ASN A 205 -12.22 4.25 -41.55
C ASN A 205 -12.81 5.13 -40.43
N ASN A 206 -12.14 6.21 -40.04
CA ASN A 206 -12.66 7.09 -39.00
C ASN A 206 -13.79 7.96 -39.53
N ILE A 207 -15.04 7.47 -39.47
CA ILE A 207 -16.21 8.14 -40.06
C ILE A 207 -16.55 9.46 -39.33
N SER A 208 -16.72 9.40 -38.01
CA SER A 208 -17.21 10.54 -37.20
C SER A 208 -16.39 10.80 -35.94
N GLY A 209 -15.34 10.01 -35.69
CA GLY A 209 -14.50 10.15 -34.50
C GLY A 209 -13.75 11.48 -34.54
N THR A 210 -13.65 12.12 -33.38
CA THR A 210 -13.09 13.45 -33.21
C THR A 210 -11.89 13.41 -32.28
N ARG A 211 -10.98 14.38 -32.41
CA ARG A 211 -9.84 14.57 -31.49
C ARG A 211 -8.88 13.37 -31.41
N ASN A 212 -8.79 12.56 -32.46
CA ASN A 212 -7.85 11.45 -32.49
C ASN A 212 -6.47 11.89 -32.98
N THR A 213 -5.40 11.39 -32.36
CA THR A 213 -4.02 11.58 -32.80
C THR A 213 -3.42 10.23 -33.16
N SER A 214 -3.09 10.04 -34.44
CA SER A 214 -2.56 8.80 -34.96
C SER A 214 -1.28 9.05 -35.77
N LEU A 215 -0.20 8.37 -35.39
CA LEU A 215 1.11 8.45 -36.03
C LEU A 215 1.61 7.04 -36.36
N GLY A 216 2.02 6.79 -37.61
CA GLY A 216 2.52 5.50 -38.09
C GLY A 216 1.58 4.82 -39.09
N ALA A 217 2.11 4.12 -40.09
CA ALA A 217 1.28 3.56 -41.14
C ALA A 217 0.22 2.59 -40.59
N TYR A 218 -1.02 2.74 -41.04
CA TYR A 218 -2.20 1.99 -40.62
C TYR A 218 -2.56 2.11 -39.12
N SER A 219 -2.01 3.10 -38.42
CA SER A 219 -2.36 3.37 -37.02
C SER A 219 -3.81 3.86 -36.90
N GLY A 220 -4.59 3.26 -36.00
CA GLY A 220 -6.01 3.53 -35.83
C GLY A 220 -6.88 3.25 -37.07
N HIS A 221 -6.46 2.38 -37.99
CA HIS A 221 -7.08 2.22 -39.31
C HIS A 221 -8.61 2.03 -39.28
N ASN A 222 -9.12 1.21 -38.36
CA ASN A 222 -10.55 0.95 -38.18
C ASN A 222 -11.17 1.72 -37.00
N SER A 223 -10.47 2.72 -36.47
CA SER A 223 -10.95 3.46 -35.32
C SER A 223 -12.06 4.43 -35.69
N ILE A 224 -13.13 4.37 -34.91
CA ILE A 224 -14.33 5.23 -35.05
C ILE A 224 -14.63 6.02 -33.76
N GLY A 225 -13.85 5.80 -32.70
CA GLY A 225 -14.02 6.46 -31.41
C GLY A 225 -13.39 7.86 -31.37
N ASP A 226 -13.59 8.53 -30.25
CA ASP A 226 -13.12 9.88 -29.99
C ASP A 226 -11.87 9.88 -29.08
N SER A 227 -11.06 10.93 -29.20
CA SER A 227 -10.00 11.26 -28.24
C SER A 227 -8.96 10.15 -28.02
N ASN A 228 -8.67 9.36 -29.06
CA ASN A 228 -7.66 8.32 -29.01
C ASN A 228 -6.27 8.82 -29.41
N VAL A 229 -5.22 8.18 -28.89
CA VAL A 229 -3.82 8.39 -29.24
C VAL A 229 -3.21 7.05 -29.67
N PHE A 230 -2.81 6.92 -30.92
CA PHE A 230 -2.23 5.71 -31.49
C PHE A 230 -0.88 5.99 -32.14
N ILE A 231 0.19 5.36 -31.65
CA ILE A 231 1.56 5.65 -32.09
C ILE A 231 2.29 4.35 -32.47
N GLY A 232 2.64 4.25 -33.75
CA GLY A 232 3.46 3.21 -34.38
C GLY A 232 2.71 2.41 -35.45
N TYR A 233 3.39 1.46 -36.09
CA TYR A 233 2.83 0.69 -37.20
C TYR A 233 1.64 -0.16 -36.73
N ARG A 234 0.46 0.04 -37.34
CA ARG A 234 -0.80 -0.66 -36.96
C ARG A 234 -1.24 -0.51 -35.50
N SER A 235 -0.70 0.45 -34.75
CA SER A 235 -1.15 0.69 -33.37
C SER A 235 -2.65 0.98 -33.33
N GLY A 236 -3.39 0.30 -32.46
CA GLY A 236 -4.85 0.47 -32.36
C GLY A 236 -5.62 0.15 -33.66
N TYR A 237 -5.10 -0.71 -34.55
CA TYR A 237 -5.67 -0.97 -35.89
C TYR A 237 -7.17 -1.28 -35.88
N ASN A 238 -7.64 -2.04 -34.87
CA ASN A 238 -9.04 -2.44 -34.69
C ASN A 238 -9.74 -1.79 -33.48
N GLU A 239 -9.13 -0.77 -32.86
CA GLU A 239 -9.70 -0.13 -31.66
C GLU A 239 -10.88 0.78 -32.05
N THR A 240 -12.08 0.42 -31.61
CA THR A 240 -13.33 1.15 -31.91
C THR A 240 -13.82 2.02 -30.76
N GLY A 241 -13.24 1.88 -29.56
CA GLY A 241 -13.55 2.67 -28.38
C GLY A 241 -12.94 4.08 -28.41
N SER A 242 -13.31 4.88 -27.41
CA SER A 242 -12.81 6.25 -27.20
C SER A 242 -11.82 6.31 -26.04
N SER A 243 -11.06 7.40 -25.96
CA SER A 243 -10.15 7.73 -24.86
C SER A 243 -9.03 6.70 -24.64
N LYS A 244 -8.53 6.08 -25.70
CA LYS A 244 -7.48 5.05 -25.63
C LYS A 244 -6.09 5.60 -25.95
N LEU A 245 -5.08 5.10 -25.27
CA LEU A 245 -3.67 5.28 -25.61
C LEU A 245 -3.08 3.93 -26.04
N TYR A 246 -2.51 3.86 -27.24
CA TYR A 246 -1.71 2.72 -27.70
C TYR A 246 -0.39 3.24 -28.26
N ILE A 247 0.72 2.68 -27.79
CA ILE A 247 2.06 2.89 -28.36
C ILE A 247 2.68 1.52 -28.58
N GLU A 248 2.78 1.11 -29.84
CA GLU A 248 3.25 -0.21 -30.27
C GLU A 248 3.54 -0.24 -31.78
N ASN A 249 4.08 -1.33 -32.30
CA ASN A 249 4.29 -1.53 -33.75
C ASN A 249 3.61 -2.80 -34.29
N THR A 250 2.45 -3.15 -33.74
CA THR A 250 1.63 -4.31 -34.12
C THR A 250 0.13 -3.94 -34.05
N ASP A 251 -0.75 -4.85 -34.49
CA ASP A 251 -2.22 -4.74 -34.37
C ASP A 251 -2.76 -5.47 -33.12
N SER A 252 -1.98 -5.47 -32.04
CA SER A 252 -2.32 -6.18 -30.80
C SER A 252 -3.41 -5.44 -30.01
N ASN A 253 -4.22 -6.20 -29.26
CA ASN A 253 -5.14 -5.62 -28.26
C ASN A 253 -4.44 -5.35 -26.91
N THR A 254 -3.16 -5.69 -26.79
CA THR A 254 -2.32 -5.44 -25.62
C THR A 254 -1.06 -4.67 -26.07
N PRO A 255 -1.13 -3.34 -26.22
CA PRO A 255 0.00 -2.54 -26.69
C PRO A 255 1.14 -2.51 -25.67
N LEU A 256 2.39 -2.30 -26.11
CA LEU A 256 3.53 -2.18 -25.17
C LEU A 256 3.28 -1.13 -24.09
N ILE A 257 2.76 0.03 -24.50
CA ILE A 257 2.21 1.05 -23.59
C ILE A 257 0.76 1.26 -23.99
N GLY A 258 -0.14 0.92 -23.08
CA GLY A 258 -1.57 1.12 -23.17
C GLY A 258 -2.06 2.17 -22.20
N GLY A 259 -3.29 2.65 -22.37
CA GLY A 259 -3.95 3.46 -21.36
C GLY A 259 -5.39 3.78 -21.70
N ASP A 260 -6.11 4.25 -20.67
CA ASP A 260 -7.47 4.77 -20.78
C ASP A 260 -7.55 6.14 -20.10
N PHE A 261 -7.76 7.18 -20.90
CA PHE A 261 -7.83 8.56 -20.43
C PHE A 261 -9.07 8.82 -19.56
N ASN A 262 -10.10 7.97 -19.59
CA ASN A 262 -11.25 8.12 -18.70
C ASN A 262 -10.94 7.67 -17.26
N THR A 263 -10.08 6.65 -17.11
CA THR A 263 -9.71 6.10 -15.79
C THR A 263 -8.39 6.66 -15.26
N ASN A 264 -7.68 7.47 -16.05
CA ASN A 264 -6.32 7.92 -15.78
C ASN A 264 -5.34 6.75 -15.59
N GLU A 265 -5.56 5.67 -16.35
CA GLU A 265 -4.74 4.46 -16.27
C GLU A 265 -3.72 4.41 -17.40
N VAL A 266 -2.48 4.09 -17.06
CA VAL A 266 -1.42 3.72 -18.01
C VAL A 266 -1.00 2.29 -17.71
N THR A 267 -1.05 1.43 -18.71
CA THR A 267 -0.65 0.02 -18.64
C THR A 267 0.66 -0.18 -19.39
N ILE A 268 1.65 -0.83 -18.79
CA ILE A 268 2.88 -1.26 -19.48
C ILE A 268 2.84 -2.77 -19.64
N ASN A 269 2.62 -3.27 -20.87
CA ASN A 269 2.55 -4.70 -21.16
C ASN A 269 3.96 -5.27 -21.46
N GLY A 270 4.88 -5.05 -20.51
CA GLY A 270 6.26 -5.47 -20.58
C GLY A 270 6.98 -5.20 -19.25
N SER A 271 8.26 -5.53 -19.17
CA SER A 271 9.06 -5.17 -17.99
C SER A 271 9.40 -3.68 -17.99
N ILE A 272 9.15 -3.00 -16.88
CA ILE A 272 9.65 -1.64 -16.64
C ILE A 272 11.08 -1.76 -16.10
N ALA A 273 12.05 -1.23 -16.83
CA ALA A 273 13.44 -1.10 -16.36
C ALA A 273 13.70 0.35 -15.92
N ILE A 274 14.12 0.55 -14.66
CA ILE A 274 14.53 1.85 -14.13
C ILE A 274 16.06 1.84 -14.05
N ILE A 275 16.69 2.56 -14.98
CA ILE A 275 18.15 2.53 -15.21
C ILE A 275 18.89 3.57 -14.34
N ASP A 276 18.16 4.32 -13.50
CA ASP A 276 18.80 5.22 -12.54
C ASP A 276 19.28 4.44 -11.29
N GLY A 277 20.47 4.80 -10.79
CA GLY A 277 21.11 4.08 -9.70
C GLY A 277 21.85 2.80 -10.12
N THR A 278 22.49 2.15 -9.14
CA THR A 278 23.19 0.88 -9.35
C THR A 278 22.19 -0.25 -9.08
N GLU A 279 21.71 -0.91 -10.13
CA GLU A 279 21.02 -2.20 -10.00
C GLU A 279 21.92 -3.15 -9.22
N GLY A 280 21.45 -3.64 -8.08
CA GLY A 280 22.25 -4.48 -7.18
C GLY A 280 21.39 -5.58 -6.59
N ALA A 281 21.99 -6.75 -6.36
CA ALA A 281 21.33 -7.84 -5.65
C ALA A 281 20.77 -7.33 -4.31
N ALA A 282 19.55 -7.76 -3.96
CA ALA A 282 18.84 -7.37 -2.74
C ALA A 282 18.39 -5.90 -2.65
N LYS A 283 18.18 -5.21 -3.77
CA LYS A 283 17.43 -3.94 -3.78
C LYS A 283 15.95 -4.15 -4.09
N VAL A 284 15.07 -3.34 -3.49
CA VAL A 284 13.65 -3.23 -3.83
C VAL A 284 13.37 -1.86 -4.43
N LEU A 285 12.35 -1.80 -5.29
CA LEU A 285 11.85 -0.54 -5.82
C LEU A 285 10.84 0.04 -4.82
N THR A 286 11.16 1.18 -4.22
CA THR A 286 10.25 1.92 -3.31
C THR A 286 9.77 3.21 -3.98
N SER A 287 8.69 3.82 -3.45
CA SER A 287 8.17 5.12 -3.88
C SER A 287 8.18 6.10 -2.72
N ASP A 288 8.65 7.33 -2.95
CA ASP A 288 8.52 8.40 -1.97
C ASP A 288 7.09 8.99 -1.92
N ALA A 289 6.86 9.94 -1.00
CA ALA A 289 5.59 10.63 -0.82
C ALA A 289 5.13 11.46 -2.03
N ASN A 290 6.03 11.74 -2.97
CA ASN A 290 5.75 12.46 -4.21
C ASN A 290 5.61 11.50 -5.42
N GLY A 291 5.67 10.18 -5.20
CA GLY A 291 5.55 9.17 -6.26
C GLY A 291 6.86 8.85 -7.00
N LYS A 292 8.02 9.32 -6.51
CA LYS A 292 9.32 9.03 -7.14
C LYS A 292 9.74 7.60 -6.79
N ALA A 293 9.89 6.77 -7.81
CA ALA A 293 10.43 5.42 -7.67
C ALA A 293 11.96 5.43 -7.53
N THR A 294 12.51 4.68 -6.56
CA THR A 294 13.96 4.58 -6.34
C THR A 294 14.38 3.17 -5.90
N TRP A 295 15.55 2.72 -6.34
CA TRP A 295 16.14 1.45 -5.90
C TRP A 295 16.80 1.59 -4.52
N GLU A 296 16.21 0.97 -3.51
CA GLU A 296 16.73 0.96 -2.14
C GLU A 296 17.25 -0.42 -1.76
N VAL A 297 18.41 -0.47 -1.08
CA VAL A 297 18.94 -1.72 -0.51
C VAL A 297 17.98 -2.18 0.59
N LEU A 298 17.42 -3.38 0.46
CA LEU A 298 16.86 -4.08 1.61
C LEU A 298 18.03 -4.29 2.55
N SER A 299 18.08 -3.52 3.64
CA SER A 299 19.12 -3.65 4.66
C SER A 299 19.36 -5.13 4.99
N THR A 300 20.52 -5.66 4.63
CA THR A 300 20.88 -7.09 4.73
C THR A 300 21.24 -7.52 6.15
N SER A 301 20.87 -6.74 7.17
CA SER A 301 21.15 -7.05 8.57
C SER A 301 19.87 -7.53 9.25
N SER A 302 19.59 -8.83 9.19
CA SER A 302 18.51 -9.53 9.93
C SER A 302 17.10 -8.98 9.69
N VAL A 303 16.04 -9.76 9.97
CA VAL A 303 14.70 -9.16 10.12
C VAL A 303 14.73 -8.37 11.43
N GLY A 304 15.25 -7.14 11.38
CA GLY A 304 15.39 -6.29 12.57
C GLY A 304 14.04 -5.77 13.10
N GLN A 305 13.01 -5.72 12.25
CA GLN A 305 11.68 -5.21 12.58
C GLN A 305 10.58 -5.96 11.81
N ILE A 306 9.46 -6.22 12.48
CA ILE A 306 8.18 -6.58 11.85
C ILE A 306 7.56 -5.27 11.33
N ASN A 307 7.85 -4.92 10.09
CA ASN A 307 7.56 -3.59 9.51
C ASN A 307 6.09 -3.32 9.15
N ASP A 308 5.20 -4.31 9.30
CA ASP A 308 3.75 -4.13 9.21
C ASP A 308 3.08 -3.85 10.58
N LEU A 309 3.82 -3.92 11.68
CA LEU A 309 3.40 -3.33 12.96
C LEU A 309 3.98 -1.92 13.05
N SER A 310 3.20 -0.93 12.62
CA SER A 310 3.56 0.50 12.73
C SER A 310 3.83 1.00 14.17
N ASN A 311 3.67 0.14 15.18
CA ASN A 311 3.78 0.41 16.60
C ASN A 311 4.60 -0.64 17.38
N GLY A 312 5.44 -1.45 16.72
CA GLY A 312 6.40 -2.34 17.39
C GLY A 312 7.77 -1.68 17.59
N LYS A 313 8.41 -1.88 18.76
CA LYS A 313 9.76 -1.41 19.10
C LYS A 313 10.62 -2.64 19.46
N THR A 314 11.84 -2.70 18.92
CA THR A 314 12.87 -3.66 19.32
C THR A 314 14.11 -2.86 19.71
N ASP A 315 14.80 -3.30 20.77
CA ASP A 315 16.17 -2.86 21.09
C ASP A 315 17.10 -4.08 21.06
N THR A 316 18.34 -3.96 21.55
CA THR A 316 19.35 -5.04 21.51
C THR A 316 18.84 -6.37 22.09
N TYR A 317 17.93 -6.32 23.07
CA TYR A 317 17.60 -7.46 23.91
C TYR A 317 16.12 -7.60 24.28
N SER A 318 15.30 -6.59 23.97
CA SER A 318 13.87 -6.54 24.29
C SER A 318 12.98 -6.55 23.05
N VAL A 319 11.76 -7.06 23.21
CA VAL A 319 10.72 -7.09 22.19
C VAL A 319 9.47 -6.40 22.73
N PHE A 320 9.04 -5.31 22.11
CA PHE A 320 7.84 -4.55 22.47
C PHE A 320 6.86 -4.50 21.29
N LEU A 321 5.67 -5.08 21.46
CA LEU A 321 4.65 -5.15 20.42
C LEU A 321 3.35 -4.50 20.90
N GLY A 322 3.01 -3.35 20.33
CA GLY A 322 1.76 -2.62 20.61
C GLY A 322 1.99 -1.15 20.95
N ASN A 323 0.98 -0.33 20.70
CA ASN A 323 1.07 1.11 20.95
C ASN A 323 1.45 1.41 22.42
N GLN A 324 2.45 2.27 22.61
CA GLN A 324 3.05 2.67 23.90
C GLN A 324 3.77 1.56 24.69
N SER A 325 4.06 0.43 24.05
CA SER A 325 4.80 -0.66 24.67
C SER A 325 6.29 -0.31 24.78
N GLY A 326 6.82 -0.28 26.01
CA GLY A 326 8.24 0.04 26.26
C GLY A 326 8.67 1.48 25.95
N ASP A 327 7.75 2.46 26.03
CA ASP A 327 8.04 3.87 25.70
C ASP A 327 9.20 4.47 26.51
N ALA A 328 9.28 4.17 27.81
CA ALA A 328 10.33 4.67 28.71
C ALA A 328 11.58 3.79 28.78
N ASP A 329 11.70 2.74 27.96
CA ASP A 329 12.83 1.80 28.02
C ASP A 329 14.16 2.46 27.66
N ASP A 330 15.20 2.19 28.46
CA ASP A 330 16.54 2.79 28.39
C ASP A 330 17.60 1.97 27.63
N GLY A 331 17.26 0.78 27.10
CA GLY A 331 18.02 0.10 26.05
C GLY A 331 18.84 -1.16 26.41
N ASP A 332 18.75 -1.73 27.62
CA ASP A 332 19.56 -2.91 28.03
C ASP A 332 18.80 -3.96 28.90
N ASN A 333 17.49 -4.14 28.68
CA ASN A 333 16.62 -4.68 29.73
C ASN A 333 16.04 -6.10 29.53
N TRP A 334 16.40 -6.88 28.51
CA TRP A 334 15.90 -8.26 28.27
C TRP A 334 14.37 -8.44 28.46
N ASN A 335 13.55 -7.46 28.08
CA ASN A 335 12.11 -7.46 28.34
C ASN A 335 11.30 -8.02 27.16
N THR A 336 10.19 -8.70 27.44
CA THR A 336 9.19 -9.07 26.43
C THR A 336 7.86 -8.43 26.78
N ALA A 337 7.33 -7.58 25.90
CA ALA A 337 6.09 -6.85 26.10
C ALA A 337 5.17 -7.00 24.88
N VAL A 338 3.93 -7.44 25.11
CA VAL A 338 2.94 -7.63 24.04
C VAL A 338 1.58 -7.11 24.49
N GLY A 339 1.10 -6.03 23.86
CA GLY A 339 -0.16 -5.38 24.17
C GLY A 339 -0.02 -3.87 24.30
N ASN A 340 -1.14 -3.15 24.16
CA ASN A 340 -1.15 -1.70 24.32
C ASN A 340 -0.78 -1.31 25.76
N SER A 341 0.09 -0.30 25.89
CA SER A 341 0.54 0.27 27.16
C SER A 341 1.22 -0.75 28.11
N THR A 342 1.96 -1.71 27.57
CA THR A 342 2.72 -2.69 28.36
C THR A 342 4.12 -2.17 28.69
N LEU A 343 4.57 -2.30 29.94
CA LEU A 343 5.90 -1.81 30.38
C LEU A 343 6.18 -0.33 30.03
N THR A 344 5.15 0.51 29.92
CA THR A 344 5.27 1.89 29.44
C THR A 344 6.22 2.76 30.27
N SER A 345 6.23 2.59 31.60
CA SER A 345 7.08 3.38 32.52
C SER A 345 8.39 2.67 32.90
N ASN A 346 8.73 1.55 32.27
CA ASN A 346 9.89 0.75 32.64
C ASN A 346 11.17 1.43 32.21
N THR A 347 11.89 2.00 33.18
CA THR A 347 13.16 2.68 32.92
C THR A 347 14.31 1.70 33.00
N SER A 348 14.49 0.97 34.11
CA SER A 348 15.67 0.11 34.37
C SER A 348 15.33 -1.33 34.79
N GLY A 349 14.06 -1.71 34.71
CA GLY A 349 13.62 -3.06 35.08
C GLY A 349 14.01 -4.09 34.02
N ILE A 350 14.71 -5.15 34.44
CA ILE A 350 15.31 -6.16 33.55
C ILE A 350 14.58 -7.50 33.63
N GLY A 351 14.39 -8.16 32.49
CA GLY A 351 13.94 -9.55 32.39
C GLY A 351 12.45 -9.77 32.64
N ASN A 352 11.62 -8.75 32.41
CA ASN A 352 10.17 -8.82 32.62
C ASN A 352 9.45 -9.37 31.37
N SER A 353 8.42 -10.19 31.59
CA SER A 353 7.52 -10.70 30.55
C SER A 353 6.10 -10.19 30.78
N ALA A 354 5.64 -9.23 29.97
CA ALA A 354 4.34 -8.57 30.09
C ALA A 354 3.46 -8.84 28.85
N ILE A 355 2.28 -9.45 29.04
CA ILE A 355 1.36 -9.77 27.94
C ILE A 355 -0.07 -9.35 28.33
N GLY A 356 -0.66 -8.41 27.59
CA GLY A 356 -2.03 -7.91 27.82
C GLY A 356 -2.09 -6.39 28.04
N TYR A 357 -3.27 -5.78 27.86
CA TYR A 357 -3.43 -4.33 28.01
C TYR A 357 -3.01 -3.83 29.40
N GLY A 358 -2.05 -2.90 29.46
CA GLY A 358 -1.61 -2.29 30.72
C GLY A 358 -0.85 -3.20 31.68
N ALA A 359 -0.37 -4.38 31.23
CA ALA A 359 0.46 -5.23 32.08
C ALA A 359 1.79 -4.53 32.43
N LEU A 360 2.14 -4.48 33.72
CA LEU A 360 3.35 -3.81 34.23
C LEU A 360 3.49 -2.32 33.81
N TYR A 361 2.38 -1.58 33.64
CA TYR A 361 2.40 -0.19 33.15
C TYR A 361 3.32 0.76 33.95
N TYR A 362 3.28 0.68 35.29
CA TYR A 362 4.05 1.55 36.19
C TYR A 362 5.33 0.89 36.74
N ASN A 363 5.78 -0.25 36.18
CA ASN A 363 7.09 -0.83 36.53
C ASN A 363 8.18 0.15 36.17
N THR A 364 9.08 0.47 37.10
CA THR A 364 10.20 1.39 36.87
C THR A 364 11.54 0.66 37.00
N ALA A 365 11.72 -0.14 38.05
CA ALA A 365 12.97 -0.87 38.32
C ALA A 365 12.75 -2.36 38.68
N GLY A 366 11.50 -2.83 38.77
CA GLY A 366 11.20 -4.23 39.08
C GLY A 366 11.78 -5.21 38.06
N LEU A 367 12.35 -6.31 38.56
CA LEU A 367 13.12 -7.29 37.80
C LEU A 367 12.41 -8.65 37.74
N SER A 368 12.55 -9.35 36.62
CA SER A 368 12.17 -10.76 36.46
C SER A 368 10.70 -11.07 36.79
N ASN A 369 9.77 -10.15 36.50
CA ASN A 369 8.35 -10.36 36.71
C ASN A 369 7.68 -10.98 35.48
N VAL A 370 6.70 -11.87 35.70
CA VAL A 370 5.81 -12.41 34.66
C VAL A 370 4.41 -11.86 34.90
N ALA A 371 3.88 -11.07 33.97
CA ALA A 371 2.55 -10.46 34.04
C ALA A 371 1.74 -10.81 32.79
N ILE A 372 0.75 -11.69 32.91
CA ILE A 372 -0.09 -12.14 31.79
C ILE A 372 -1.56 -11.84 32.10
N GLY A 373 -2.14 -10.92 31.35
CA GLY A 373 -3.52 -10.47 31.51
C GLY A 373 -3.65 -8.94 31.45
N THR A 374 -4.90 -8.48 31.43
CA THR A 374 -5.20 -7.04 31.43
C THR A 374 -4.94 -6.45 32.82
N GLN A 375 -4.13 -5.39 32.89
CA GLN A 375 -3.77 -4.64 34.11
C GLN A 375 -3.17 -5.50 35.23
N THR A 376 -2.50 -6.59 34.85
CA THR A 376 -1.76 -7.47 35.75
C THR A 376 -0.48 -6.78 36.21
N LEU A 377 -0.18 -6.81 37.52
CA LEU A 377 0.97 -6.09 38.12
C LEU A 377 1.05 -4.59 37.74
N LEU A 378 -0.10 -3.94 37.52
CA LEU A 378 -0.17 -2.57 37.00
C LEU A 378 0.67 -1.55 37.78
N GLN A 379 0.64 -1.61 39.12
CA GLN A 379 1.28 -0.66 40.03
C GLN A 379 2.63 -1.12 40.58
N ASN A 380 3.17 -2.24 40.09
CA ASN A 380 4.49 -2.70 40.50
C ASN A 380 5.50 -1.65 40.12
N GLN A 381 6.29 -1.13 41.08
CA GLN A 381 7.35 -0.15 40.80
C GLN A 381 8.72 -0.82 40.93
N ASN A 382 8.94 -1.51 42.05
CA ASN A 382 10.23 -2.12 42.41
C ASN A 382 10.13 -3.60 42.80
N GLY A 383 8.92 -4.19 42.81
CA GLY A 383 8.75 -5.60 43.16
C GLY A 383 9.40 -6.51 42.12
N ASN A 384 10.06 -7.56 42.60
CA ASN A 384 10.89 -8.45 41.81
C ASN A 384 10.36 -9.89 41.87
N SER A 385 10.61 -10.65 40.81
CA SER A 385 10.36 -12.10 40.76
C SER A 385 8.91 -12.50 41.06
N ASN A 386 7.94 -11.67 40.68
CA ASN A 386 6.52 -12.00 40.83
C ASN A 386 5.99 -12.71 39.58
N VAL A 387 5.10 -13.69 39.77
CA VAL A 387 4.36 -14.36 38.69
C VAL A 387 2.87 -14.06 38.85
N ALA A 388 2.30 -13.27 37.96
CA ALA A 388 0.89 -12.90 37.96
C ALA A 388 0.23 -13.28 36.64
N ILE A 389 -0.83 -14.09 36.71
CA ILE A 389 -1.58 -14.55 35.54
C ILE A 389 -3.08 -14.37 35.80
N GLY A 390 -3.74 -13.50 35.02
CA GLY A 390 -5.15 -13.18 35.15
C GLY A 390 -5.40 -11.68 35.16
N ASN A 391 -6.60 -11.27 34.73
CA ASN A 391 -7.02 -9.86 34.74
C ASN A 391 -6.91 -9.30 36.17
N GLU A 392 -6.18 -8.18 36.30
CA GLU A 392 -5.94 -7.47 37.55
C GLU A 392 -5.29 -8.31 38.68
N ALA A 393 -4.60 -9.42 38.37
CA ALA A 393 -3.80 -10.14 39.37
C ALA A 393 -2.62 -9.29 39.86
N LEU A 394 -2.39 -9.22 41.18
CA LEU A 394 -1.40 -8.35 41.85
C LEU A 394 -1.44 -6.88 41.41
N ARG A 395 -2.60 -6.35 41.02
CA ARG A 395 -2.72 -5.01 40.42
C ARG A 395 -2.08 -3.90 41.27
N PHE A 396 -2.27 -3.93 42.59
CA PHE A 396 -1.75 -2.93 43.52
C PHE A 396 -0.47 -3.34 44.26
N ASN A 397 0.19 -4.43 43.83
CA ASN A 397 1.51 -4.76 44.38
C ASN A 397 2.52 -3.69 43.96
N VAL A 398 3.07 -2.93 44.91
CA VAL A 398 4.04 -1.85 44.61
C VAL A 398 5.49 -2.33 44.75
N ASN A 399 5.80 -3.02 45.85
CA ASN A 399 7.16 -3.44 46.23
C ASN A 399 7.26 -4.91 46.67
N GLY A 400 6.15 -5.65 46.70
CA GLY A 400 6.15 -7.06 47.08
C GLY A 400 6.93 -7.89 46.07
N ASN A 401 7.71 -8.83 46.59
CA ASN A 401 8.59 -9.71 45.83
C ASN A 401 8.14 -11.16 45.95
N GLU A 402 8.52 -11.98 44.98
CA GLU A 402 8.41 -13.44 45.05
C GLU A 402 6.95 -13.94 45.25
N ASN A 403 5.95 -13.18 44.78
CA ASN A 403 4.55 -13.58 44.86
C ASN A 403 4.11 -14.34 43.60
N ILE A 404 3.29 -15.37 43.77
CA ILE A 404 2.63 -16.11 42.69
C ILE A 404 1.12 -15.90 42.81
N SER A 405 0.50 -15.25 41.83
CA SER A 405 -0.95 -15.01 41.78
C SER A 405 -1.55 -15.47 40.47
N ILE A 406 -2.45 -16.45 40.50
CA ILE A 406 -3.07 -17.02 39.31
C ILE A 406 -4.60 -16.96 39.46
N GLY A 407 -5.26 -16.09 38.69
CA GLY A 407 -6.71 -15.89 38.70
C GLY A 407 -7.11 -14.42 38.54
N HIS A 408 -8.34 -14.18 38.11
CA HIS A 408 -8.90 -12.81 38.05
C HIS A 408 -8.91 -12.21 39.46
N LYS A 409 -8.20 -11.08 39.63
CA LYS A 409 -8.04 -10.35 40.91
C LYS A 409 -7.42 -11.16 42.05
N ALA A 410 -6.61 -12.19 41.75
CA ALA A 410 -5.81 -12.86 42.77
C ALA A 410 -4.73 -11.93 43.33
N GLY A 411 -4.61 -11.82 44.65
CA GLY A 411 -3.67 -10.93 45.34
C GLY A 411 -3.87 -9.44 45.02
N PHE A 412 -5.10 -9.00 44.74
CA PHE A 412 -5.39 -7.67 44.20
C PHE A 412 -4.75 -6.52 45.00
N GLU A 413 -4.82 -6.56 46.34
CA GLU A 413 -4.26 -5.56 47.26
C GLU A 413 -2.93 -5.99 47.92
N THR A 414 -2.28 -7.06 47.45
CA THR A 414 -1.12 -7.62 48.13
C THR A 414 0.09 -6.69 48.13
N LEU A 415 0.66 -6.48 49.31
CA LEU A 415 1.87 -5.69 49.53
C LEU A 415 3.05 -6.50 50.08
N GLY A 416 2.79 -7.70 50.63
CA GLY A 416 3.81 -8.57 51.21
C GLY A 416 4.56 -9.42 50.18
N ASN A 417 5.49 -10.25 50.68
CA ASN A 417 6.38 -11.08 49.87
C ASN A 417 6.06 -12.57 50.01
N GLY A 418 6.49 -13.39 49.04
CA GLY A 418 6.50 -14.85 49.17
C GLY A 418 5.11 -15.47 49.29
N ASN A 419 4.07 -14.81 48.77
CA ASN A 419 2.70 -15.32 48.83
C ASN A 419 2.36 -16.16 47.59
N ILE A 420 1.47 -17.14 47.76
CA ILE A 420 0.90 -17.94 46.67
C ILE A 420 -0.62 -17.84 46.74
N PHE A 421 -1.25 -17.22 45.74
CA PHE A 421 -2.70 -17.06 45.61
C PHE A 421 -3.20 -17.68 44.32
N ILE A 422 -4.09 -18.67 44.43
CA ILE A 422 -4.59 -19.41 43.26
C ILE A 422 -6.12 -19.45 43.29
N GLY A 423 -6.71 -18.81 42.28
CA GLY A 423 -8.13 -18.78 41.95
C GLY A 423 -8.74 -17.38 41.98
N HIS A 424 -10.03 -17.29 41.64
CA HIS A 424 -10.73 -16.00 41.49
C HIS A 424 -10.78 -15.26 42.83
N ARG A 425 -10.20 -14.05 42.89
CA ARG A 425 -10.08 -13.22 44.11
C ARG A 425 -9.35 -13.85 45.30
N SER A 426 -8.61 -14.93 45.11
CA SER A 426 -7.81 -15.52 46.18
C SER A 426 -6.82 -14.48 46.74
N GLY A 427 -6.75 -14.34 48.07
CA GLY A 427 -5.86 -13.38 48.72
C GLY A 427 -6.16 -11.91 48.40
N TYR A 428 -7.39 -11.57 47.99
CA TYR A 428 -7.76 -10.22 47.50
C TYR A 428 -7.32 -9.08 48.44
N ASN A 429 -7.53 -9.24 49.75
CA ASN A 429 -7.19 -8.25 50.79
C ASN A 429 -5.97 -8.67 51.63
N GLU A 430 -5.17 -9.65 51.19
CA GLU A 430 -4.04 -10.15 51.99
C GLU A 430 -2.85 -9.20 51.89
N LEU A 431 -2.47 -8.59 53.01
CA LEU A 431 -1.37 -7.62 53.11
C LEU A 431 -0.08 -8.23 53.67
N GLY A 432 -0.16 -9.42 54.25
CA GLY A 432 0.94 -10.16 54.85
C GLY A 432 1.86 -10.84 53.83
N SER A 433 2.88 -11.49 54.36
CA SER A 433 3.87 -12.28 53.61
C SER A 433 3.74 -13.75 53.93
N ASN A 434 4.30 -14.61 53.08
CA ASN A 434 4.43 -16.05 53.28
C ASN A 434 3.09 -16.78 53.45
N LYS A 435 2.05 -16.33 52.75
CA LYS A 435 0.70 -16.93 52.79
C LYS A 435 0.43 -17.82 51.57
N LEU A 436 -0.27 -18.92 51.78
CA LEU A 436 -0.82 -19.78 50.72
C LEU A 436 -2.34 -19.72 50.75
N TYR A 437 -2.98 -19.26 49.68
CA TYR A 437 -4.43 -19.29 49.53
C TYR A 437 -4.76 -20.00 48.22
N ILE A 438 -5.57 -21.06 48.29
CA ILE A 438 -6.16 -21.70 47.12
C ILE A 438 -7.67 -21.74 47.33
N GLU A 439 -8.39 -20.91 46.58
CA GLU A 439 -9.81 -20.68 46.71
C GLU A 439 -10.38 -19.93 45.50
N ASN A 440 -11.70 -19.77 45.42
CA ASN A 440 -12.35 -18.94 44.39
C ASN A 440 -13.25 -17.85 45.02
N SER A 441 -12.77 -17.21 46.08
CA SER A 441 -13.44 -16.15 46.82
C SER A 441 -12.43 -15.13 47.36
N ASP A 442 -12.92 -14.00 47.89
CA ASP A 442 -12.18 -12.99 48.66
C ASP A 442 -12.24 -13.25 50.18
N SER A 443 -12.44 -14.53 50.57
CA SER A 443 -12.53 -14.93 51.97
C SER A 443 -11.17 -14.82 52.65
N GLY A 444 -11.15 -14.41 53.92
CA GLY A 444 -9.95 -14.53 54.77
C GLY A 444 -9.65 -15.97 55.20
N ILE A 445 -10.52 -16.91 54.84
CA ILE A 445 -10.45 -18.33 55.19
C ILE A 445 -10.52 -19.13 53.86
N PRO A 446 -9.38 -19.40 53.20
CA PRO A 446 -9.35 -20.10 51.91
C PRO A 446 -9.68 -21.59 52.08
N LEU A 447 -10.09 -22.31 51.02
CA LEU A 447 -10.31 -23.76 51.10
C LEU A 447 -9.04 -24.50 51.56
N ILE A 448 -7.90 -24.12 50.97
CA ILE A 448 -6.57 -24.51 51.41
C ILE A 448 -5.80 -23.23 51.75
N GLY A 449 -5.46 -23.11 53.02
CA GLY A 449 -4.65 -22.03 53.58
C GLY A 449 -3.25 -22.51 53.93
N GLY A 450 -2.32 -21.58 54.14
CA GLY A 450 -1.03 -21.90 54.72
C GLY A 450 -0.25 -20.67 55.14
N ASP A 451 0.72 -20.91 56.02
CA ASP A 451 1.72 -19.95 56.46
C ASP A 451 3.10 -20.61 56.32
N PHE A 452 3.86 -20.19 55.32
CA PHE A 452 5.20 -20.72 55.06
C PHE A 452 6.17 -20.37 56.19
N SER A 453 5.96 -19.27 56.92
CA SER A 453 6.80 -18.90 58.07
C SER A 453 6.59 -19.85 59.24
N ALA A 454 5.38 -20.38 59.40
CA ALA A 454 5.02 -21.34 60.43
C ALA A 454 5.17 -22.81 59.98
N ASN A 455 5.56 -23.06 58.72
CA ASN A 455 5.52 -24.38 58.08
C ASN A 455 4.16 -25.07 58.23
N GLN A 456 3.08 -24.30 58.06
CA GLN A 456 1.71 -24.78 58.28
C GLN A 456 0.89 -24.77 56.98
N VAL A 457 0.13 -25.84 56.77
CA VAL A 457 -0.97 -25.91 55.80
C VAL A 457 -2.27 -26.19 56.56
N THR A 458 -3.32 -25.48 56.20
CA THR A 458 -4.66 -25.58 56.80
C THR A 458 -5.67 -25.97 55.72
N ILE A 459 -6.50 -26.98 55.97
CA ILE A 459 -7.63 -27.33 55.12
C ILE A 459 -8.89 -26.85 55.84
N ASN A 460 -9.55 -25.81 55.32
CA ASN A 460 -10.75 -25.24 55.96
C ASN A 460 -12.05 -25.93 55.50
N GLY A 461 -11.95 -26.87 54.55
CA GLY A 461 -13.03 -27.77 54.13
C GLY A 461 -12.84 -29.20 54.67
N ALA A 462 -13.73 -30.11 54.25
CA ALA A 462 -13.58 -31.53 54.57
C ALA A 462 -12.39 -32.16 53.80
N LEU A 463 -11.44 -32.76 54.51
CA LEU A 463 -10.34 -33.53 53.93
C LEU A 463 -10.72 -35.01 53.85
N ASN A 464 -10.93 -35.54 52.65
CA ASN A 464 -11.16 -36.98 52.43
C ASN A 464 -9.86 -37.67 52.01
N VAL A 465 -9.32 -38.55 52.86
CA VAL A 465 -8.10 -39.32 52.60
C VAL A 465 -8.49 -40.79 52.34
N THR A 466 -8.29 -41.27 51.11
CA THR A 466 -8.70 -42.61 50.68
C THR A 466 -7.64 -43.71 50.88
N GLY A 467 -6.48 -43.35 51.42
CA GLY A 467 -5.38 -44.27 51.73
C GLY A 467 -4.85 -44.09 53.16
N ASN A 468 -3.79 -44.83 53.51
CA ASN A 468 -3.20 -44.75 54.85
C ASN A 468 -2.44 -43.43 55.04
N VAL A 469 -2.65 -42.76 56.18
CA VAL A 469 -1.77 -41.70 56.66
C VAL A 469 -0.58 -42.37 57.36
N THR A 470 0.62 -42.29 56.78
CA THR A 470 1.85 -42.90 57.33
C THR A 470 2.86 -41.81 57.72
N GLY A 471 3.39 -41.87 58.94
CA GLY A 471 4.36 -40.88 59.48
C GLY A 471 4.04 -40.46 60.93
N ASN A 472 5.00 -39.79 61.60
CA ASN A 472 4.75 -39.19 62.93
C ASN A 472 3.82 -37.97 62.76
N VAL A 473 2.63 -38.03 63.35
CA VAL A 473 1.74 -36.87 63.46
C VAL A 473 2.03 -36.19 64.80
N ALA A 474 2.69 -35.04 64.77
CA ALA A 474 2.87 -34.20 65.95
C ALA A 474 1.57 -33.40 66.18
N GLY A 475 0.67 -33.90 67.04
CA GLY A 475 -0.58 -33.23 67.41
C GLY A 475 -1.78 -34.18 67.54
N ASP A 476 -2.95 -33.62 67.87
CA ASP A 476 -4.19 -34.37 67.99
C ASP A 476 -4.75 -34.69 66.59
N VAL A 477 -5.05 -35.97 66.32
CA VAL A 477 -5.81 -36.38 65.13
C VAL A 477 -7.28 -36.46 65.52
N THR A 478 -8.11 -35.60 64.93
CA THR A 478 -9.55 -35.53 65.20
C THR A 478 -10.35 -35.61 63.89
N GLY A 479 -11.36 -36.49 63.81
CA GLY A 479 -12.19 -36.70 62.60
C GLY A 479 -12.77 -38.12 62.45
N ASP A 480 -13.62 -38.33 61.42
CA ASP A 480 -14.14 -39.66 61.03
C ASP A 480 -13.06 -40.41 60.23
N LEU A 481 -12.10 -40.98 60.95
CA LEU A 481 -11.00 -41.78 60.38
C LEU A 481 -11.52 -43.18 60.03
N THR A 482 -11.70 -43.44 58.73
CA THR A 482 -12.12 -44.76 58.23
C THR A 482 -10.95 -45.64 57.77
N GLY A 483 -9.70 -45.17 57.90
CA GLY A 483 -8.47 -45.90 57.55
C GLY A 483 -7.51 -46.07 58.74
N ASP A 484 -6.51 -46.96 58.59
CA ASP A 484 -5.50 -47.27 59.62
C ASP A 484 -4.63 -46.04 59.95
N VAL A 485 -4.42 -45.78 61.24
CA VAL A 485 -3.42 -44.82 61.72
C VAL A 485 -2.17 -45.61 62.12
N ILE A 486 -1.10 -45.51 61.32
CA ILE A 486 0.14 -46.27 61.52
C ILE A 486 1.27 -45.27 61.84
N GLY A 487 1.65 -45.13 63.12
CA GLY A 487 2.71 -44.22 63.59
C GLY A 487 2.69 -43.92 65.11
N ASN A 488 3.79 -43.39 65.66
CA ASN A 488 3.82 -42.86 67.04
C ASN A 488 3.03 -41.54 67.08
N VAL A 489 2.06 -41.45 67.99
CA VAL A 489 1.26 -40.24 68.21
C VAL A 489 1.56 -39.70 69.62
N ASP A 490 2.16 -38.51 69.69
CA ASP A 490 2.50 -37.83 70.95
C ASP A 490 1.31 -37.05 71.57
N GLY A 491 0.12 -37.13 70.95
CA GLY A 491 -1.13 -36.45 71.35
C GLY A 491 -2.34 -37.38 71.56
N ASN A 492 -3.51 -36.79 71.79
CA ASN A 492 -4.77 -37.54 71.92
C ASN A 492 -5.32 -37.88 70.53
N ILE A 493 -5.62 -39.16 70.28
CA ILE A 493 -6.42 -39.56 69.11
C ILE A 493 -7.90 -39.56 69.52
N THR A 494 -8.73 -38.80 68.79
CA THR A 494 -10.19 -38.80 68.98
C THR A 494 -10.86 -39.22 67.67
N ALA A 495 -11.26 -40.49 67.58
CA ALA A 495 -12.09 -41.00 66.49
C ALA A 495 -13.57 -40.90 66.89
N THR A 496 -14.37 -40.20 66.07
CA THR A 496 -15.83 -40.10 66.17
C THR A 496 -16.44 -40.65 64.89
N HIS A 497 -17.26 -41.70 65.00
CA HIS A 497 -17.95 -42.32 63.87
C HIS A 497 -19.45 -42.13 63.96
N SER A 498 -20.08 -41.68 62.87
CA SER A 498 -21.53 -41.45 62.79
C SER A 498 -22.27 -42.48 61.92
N GLY A 499 -21.65 -43.63 61.61
CA GLY A 499 -22.25 -44.71 60.80
C GLY A 499 -22.74 -45.92 61.60
N THR A 500 -23.46 -46.82 60.91
CA THR A 500 -24.06 -48.07 61.43
C THR A 500 -23.16 -49.31 61.27
N ALA A 501 -21.89 -49.13 60.91
CA ALA A 501 -20.95 -50.23 60.69
C ALA A 501 -19.91 -50.25 61.82
N ASP A 502 -19.50 -51.46 62.24
CA ASP A 502 -18.47 -51.63 63.27
C ASP A 502 -17.20 -50.86 62.91
N MET A 503 -16.80 -49.89 63.73
CA MET A 503 -15.49 -49.24 63.61
C MET A 503 -14.38 -50.27 63.85
N LYS A 504 -13.53 -50.48 62.84
CA LYS A 504 -12.24 -51.16 62.98
C LYS A 504 -11.13 -50.12 62.95
N ALA A 505 -10.71 -49.64 64.12
CA ALA A 505 -9.54 -48.78 64.24
C ALA A 505 -8.33 -49.63 64.63
N TYR A 506 -7.35 -49.74 63.73
CA TYR A 506 -6.04 -50.32 64.03
C TYR A 506 -5.06 -49.17 64.27
N LEU A 507 -4.50 -49.11 65.48
CA LEU A 507 -3.47 -48.13 65.83
C LEU A 507 -2.19 -48.87 66.23
N PHE A 508 -1.11 -48.53 65.53
CA PHE A 508 0.20 -49.15 65.65
C PHE A 508 1.22 -48.11 66.12
N GLY A 509 1.62 -48.10 67.40
CA GLY A 509 2.66 -47.18 67.92
C GLY A 509 2.74 -47.07 69.44
N SER A 510 3.78 -46.38 69.95
CA SER A 510 3.85 -45.96 71.36
C SER A 510 2.86 -44.83 71.62
N VAL A 511 2.01 -44.96 72.64
CA VAL A 511 1.06 -43.93 73.08
C VAL A 511 1.72 -43.11 74.20
N GLY A 512 1.77 -41.79 74.06
CA GLY A 512 2.30 -40.89 75.09
C GLY A 512 1.52 -40.93 76.42
N THR A 513 2.05 -40.30 77.48
CA THR A 513 1.51 -40.32 78.85
C THR A 513 0.09 -39.76 79.04
N ASN A 514 -0.51 -39.19 77.98
CA ASN A 514 -1.80 -38.49 78.03
C ASN A 514 -3.01 -39.38 77.67
N GLY A 515 -2.80 -40.62 77.19
CA GLY A 515 -3.87 -41.59 76.89
C GLY A 515 -4.51 -41.42 75.50
N VAL A 516 -5.41 -42.32 75.10
CA VAL A 516 -6.13 -42.29 73.81
C VAL A 516 -7.64 -42.19 74.08
N THR A 517 -8.28 -41.14 73.61
CA THR A 517 -9.71 -40.92 73.86
C THR A 517 -10.57 -41.34 72.67
N PHE A 518 -11.10 -42.57 72.68
CA PHE A 518 -12.14 -42.95 71.73
C PHE A 518 -13.50 -42.40 72.18
N ALA A 519 -14.27 -41.75 71.31
CA ALA A 519 -15.63 -41.29 71.60
C ALA A 519 -16.61 -41.88 70.58
N ALA A 520 -17.29 -42.96 70.95
CA ALA A 520 -18.31 -43.58 70.11
C ALA A 520 -19.66 -42.85 70.30
N SER A 521 -20.17 -42.20 69.26
CA SER A 521 -21.47 -41.53 69.29
C SER A 521 -22.65 -42.43 68.91
N SER A 522 -22.41 -43.66 68.45
CA SER A 522 -23.45 -44.63 68.11
C SER A 522 -23.56 -45.75 69.16
N SER A 523 -24.76 -46.33 69.29
CA SER A 523 -25.13 -47.38 70.24
C SER A 523 -24.48 -48.75 69.99
N ASP A 524 -23.63 -48.85 68.97
CA ASP A 524 -23.10 -50.09 68.41
C ASP A 524 -21.60 -50.23 68.71
N GLY A 525 -21.15 -51.47 68.94
CA GLY A 525 -19.87 -51.77 69.58
C GLY A 525 -18.62 -51.40 68.77
N PHE A 526 -17.46 -51.41 69.44
CA PHE A 526 -16.17 -51.02 68.89
C PHE A 526 -15.19 -52.21 68.97
N THR A 527 -14.62 -52.65 67.83
CA THR A 527 -13.55 -53.66 67.81
C THR A 527 -12.25 -53.01 67.33
N SER A 528 -11.41 -52.52 68.25
CA SER A 528 -10.03 -52.15 67.93
C SER A 528 -9.09 -53.32 68.18
N MET A 529 -8.03 -53.44 67.39
CA MET A 529 -6.81 -54.14 67.78
C MET A 529 -5.73 -53.07 67.92
N LEU A 530 -5.37 -52.77 69.17
CA LEU A 530 -4.39 -51.74 69.48
C LEU A 530 -3.08 -52.36 69.90
N MET A 531 -1.96 -51.82 69.42
CA MET A 531 -0.63 -52.08 69.98
C MET A 531 -0.16 -50.82 70.70
N GLY A 532 0.07 -50.89 72.00
CA GLY A 532 0.59 -49.76 72.79
C GLY A 532 1.56 -50.22 73.88
N THR A 533 2.33 -49.30 74.45
CA THR A 533 3.21 -49.55 75.60
C THR A 533 2.92 -48.52 76.70
N GLY A 534 2.40 -48.94 77.86
CA GLY A 534 2.17 -48.09 79.06
C GLY A 534 0.73 -48.04 79.59
N ASP A 535 0.45 -47.06 80.47
CA ASP A 535 -0.87 -46.83 81.06
C ASP A 535 -1.84 -46.27 80.01
N PHE A 536 -2.80 -47.10 79.60
CA PHE A 536 -3.71 -46.78 78.52
C PHE A 536 -5.09 -46.42 79.05
N LYS A 537 -5.55 -45.17 78.84
CA LYS A 537 -6.88 -44.69 79.23
C LYS A 537 -7.78 -44.59 78.01
N VAL A 538 -9.00 -45.14 78.09
CA VAL A 538 -10.05 -44.97 77.07
C VAL A 538 -11.30 -44.39 77.71
N SER A 539 -11.78 -43.27 77.18
CA SER A 539 -13.10 -42.76 77.53
C SER A 539 -14.19 -43.66 76.95
N SER A 540 -15.21 -43.98 77.74
CA SER A 540 -16.35 -44.79 77.34
C SER A 540 -17.66 -43.98 77.37
N THR A 541 -17.59 -42.66 77.19
CA THR A 541 -18.76 -41.78 77.19
C THR A 541 -19.69 -42.20 76.04
N GLY A 542 -20.85 -42.78 76.39
CA GLY A 542 -21.82 -43.34 75.43
C GLY A 542 -22.03 -44.87 75.54
N LEU A 543 -21.09 -45.61 76.14
CA LEU A 543 -21.21 -47.06 76.32
C LEU A 543 -21.91 -47.41 77.64
N VAL A 544 -23.16 -47.91 77.55
CA VAL A 544 -23.99 -48.24 78.72
C VAL A 544 -23.61 -49.58 79.38
N SER A 545 -23.02 -50.52 78.61
CA SER A 545 -22.58 -51.84 79.09
C SER A 545 -21.54 -52.47 78.16
N TYR A 546 -20.40 -52.90 78.70
CA TYR A 546 -19.28 -53.45 77.93
C TYR A 546 -18.35 -54.35 78.76
N THR A 547 -17.66 -55.26 78.09
CA THR A 547 -16.58 -56.15 78.53
C THR A 547 -15.31 -55.77 77.79
N VAL A 548 -14.17 -55.72 78.47
CA VAL A 548 -12.87 -55.51 77.83
C VAL A 548 -12.03 -56.75 78.06
N ILE A 549 -11.41 -57.27 77.01
CA ILE A 549 -10.46 -58.38 77.08
C ILE A 549 -9.13 -57.86 76.58
N ALA A 550 -8.07 -57.99 77.37
CA ALA A 550 -6.73 -57.60 77.00
C ALA A 550 -5.77 -58.78 77.13
N THR A 551 -4.83 -58.92 76.20
CA THR A 551 -3.87 -60.01 76.12
C THR A 551 -2.48 -59.48 75.79
N MET A 552 -1.45 -59.94 76.48
CA MET A 552 -0.07 -59.58 76.17
C MET A 552 0.42 -60.32 74.92
N ARG A 553 1.14 -59.63 74.03
CA ARG A 553 1.56 -60.20 72.73
C ARG A 553 2.91 -60.95 72.80
N ASP A 554 3.81 -60.55 73.69
CA ASP A 554 5.24 -60.83 73.49
C ASP A 554 5.77 -62.11 74.18
N GLY A 555 4.96 -63.14 74.42
CA GLY A 555 5.40 -64.40 75.05
C GLY A 555 6.04 -64.24 76.45
N PHE A 556 5.90 -63.05 77.05
CA PHE A 556 6.48 -62.64 78.30
C PHE A 556 5.59 -63.05 79.48
N ILE A 557 6.20 -63.37 80.62
CA ILE A 557 5.48 -63.70 81.85
C ILE A 557 5.28 -62.38 82.60
N GLY A 558 4.05 -61.92 82.77
CA GLY A 558 3.69 -60.68 83.46
C GLY A 558 2.16 -60.61 83.62
N PHE A 559 1.65 -59.51 84.16
CA PHE A 559 0.20 -59.34 84.38
C PHE A 559 -0.32 -58.11 83.66
N ILE A 560 -1.54 -58.22 83.15
CA ILE A 560 -2.29 -57.12 82.55
C ILE A 560 -3.56 -56.91 83.37
N THR A 561 -3.84 -55.68 83.78
CA THR A 561 -5.09 -55.33 84.47
C THR A 561 -5.95 -54.49 83.56
N VAL A 562 -7.27 -54.65 83.70
CA VAL A 562 -8.24 -53.71 83.12
C VAL A 562 -9.10 -53.14 84.24
N ASP A 563 -8.85 -51.88 84.59
CA ASP A 563 -9.59 -51.16 85.61
C ASP A 563 -10.73 -50.37 84.98
N LYS A 564 -11.97 -50.70 85.36
CA LYS A 564 -13.17 -50.06 84.81
C LYS A 564 -13.69 -48.97 85.74
N PHE A 565 -13.96 -47.80 85.18
CA PHE A 565 -14.54 -46.64 85.85
C PHE A 565 -15.88 -46.26 85.20
N ALA A 566 -16.57 -45.26 85.75
CA ALA A 566 -17.93 -44.88 85.31
C ALA A 566 -18.00 -44.48 83.82
N HIS A 567 -16.98 -43.81 83.30
CA HIS A 567 -16.92 -43.34 81.92
C HIS A 567 -15.56 -43.57 81.26
N GLU A 568 -14.74 -44.48 81.81
CA GLU A 568 -13.45 -44.84 81.24
C GLU A 568 -13.05 -46.27 81.64
N PHE A 569 -12.14 -46.88 80.90
CA PHE A 569 -11.38 -48.03 81.39
C PHE A 569 -9.88 -47.80 81.18
N ARG A 570 -9.07 -48.44 82.02
CA ARG A 570 -7.61 -48.35 82.00
C ARG A 570 -6.98 -49.71 81.83
N ILE A 571 -6.00 -49.83 80.95
CA ILE A 571 -5.20 -51.04 80.78
C ILE A 571 -3.78 -50.74 81.24
N THR A 572 -3.29 -51.52 82.20
CA THR A 572 -1.92 -51.40 82.73
C THR A 572 -1.21 -52.73 82.61
N THR A 573 0.03 -52.68 82.13
CA THR A 573 0.92 -53.84 82.01
C THR A 573 1.98 -53.80 83.12
N TYR A 574 2.20 -54.95 83.74
CA TYR A 574 3.13 -55.14 84.85
C TYR A 574 4.13 -56.24 84.54
N ASN A 575 5.38 -56.01 84.94
CA ASN A 575 6.40 -57.05 84.91
C ASN A 575 6.18 -58.09 86.04
N ILE A 576 6.98 -59.16 86.08
CA ILE A 576 6.89 -60.21 87.11
C ILE A 576 7.08 -59.71 88.55
N SER A 577 7.68 -58.54 88.74
CA SER A 577 7.87 -57.92 90.06
C SER A 577 6.70 -57.02 90.50
N GLY A 578 5.66 -56.91 89.67
CA GLY A 578 4.49 -56.05 89.94
C GLY A 578 4.75 -54.56 89.70
N ALA A 579 5.86 -54.19 89.06
CA ALA A 579 6.11 -52.82 88.63
C ALA A 579 5.49 -52.58 87.26
N VAL A 580 4.91 -51.39 87.06
CA VAL A 580 4.37 -50.94 85.77
C VAL A 580 5.50 -50.97 84.74
N GLU A 581 5.26 -51.64 83.62
CA GLU A 581 6.24 -51.76 82.54
C GLU A 581 5.55 -51.62 81.19
N ASN A 582 6.06 -50.71 80.37
CA ASN A 582 5.55 -50.42 79.03
C ASN A 582 5.77 -51.62 78.09
N ARG A 583 4.72 -52.43 77.87
CA ARG A 583 4.76 -53.63 77.00
C ARG A 583 3.63 -53.66 75.98
N ALA A 584 3.86 -54.35 74.85
CA ALA A 584 2.84 -54.52 73.82
C ALA A 584 1.73 -55.49 74.28
N PHE A 585 0.50 -55.03 74.16
CA PHE A 585 -0.71 -55.81 74.40
C PHE A 585 -1.70 -55.58 73.25
N ASP A 586 -2.58 -56.55 73.04
CA ASP A 586 -3.78 -56.42 72.22
C ASP A 586 -4.99 -56.35 73.16
N PHE A 587 -6.04 -55.59 72.82
CA PHE A 587 -7.30 -55.65 73.57
C PHE A 587 -8.51 -55.52 72.65
N VAL A 588 -9.65 -56.06 73.10
CA VAL A 588 -10.94 -56.01 72.41
C VAL A 588 -12.02 -55.58 73.39
N VAL A 589 -12.92 -54.70 72.97
CA VAL A 589 -14.08 -54.27 73.76
C VAL A 589 -15.34 -54.89 73.17
N PHE A 590 -16.04 -55.71 73.94
CA PHE A 590 -17.34 -56.28 73.58
C PHE A 590 -18.45 -55.52 74.28
N LYS A 591 -19.57 -55.25 73.60
CA LYS A 591 -20.81 -54.88 74.30
C LYS A 591 -21.35 -56.11 75.04
N LYS A 592 -21.94 -55.92 76.21
CA LYS A 592 -22.63 -57.00 76.93
C LYS A 592 -24.11 -57.05 76.52
#